data_AF-A0AA37IBI1-F1
#
_entry.id   AF-A0AA37IBI1-F1
#
_cell.length_a   1.000
_cell.length_b   1.000
_cell.length_c   1.000
_cell.angle_alpha   90.00
_cell.angle_beta   90.00
_cell.angle_gamma   90.00
#
_symmetry.space_group_name_H-M   'P 1'
#
loop_
_entity.id
_entity.type
_entity.pdbx_description
1 polymer ?
#
loop_
_entity_poly.entity_id
_entity_poly.type
_entity_poly.pdbx_seq_one_letter_code
_entity_poly.pdbx_strand_id
1 'polypeptide(L)'
;MKKLRIGITIGLFHEAETLWNNGIKQNAVFLAEALKNCPNVESVVLVNTTHVAITKQQPWDLERWPTVTFDGAKDNIDVLIELGGQIDSNATEYLKQRGARLVSYCCGFEYVHAMESILFNKPSFGDNLFVNQRYDDIWMILSGSVLAGVSAGSQRHVVHGSRLLL
;
A
#
# COMPACT_ATOMS: atom_id res chain seq x y z
N MET A 1 19.85 8.86 13.83
CA MET A 1 18.68 7.95 13.79
C MET A 1 18.86 7.00 12.61
N LYS A 2 18.46 5.73 12.73
CA LYS A 2 18.48 4.80 11.59
C LYS A 2 17.48 5.28 10.54
N LYS A 3 17.88 5.40 9.27
CA LYS A 3 16.97 5.72 8.18
C LYS A 3 16.18 4.47 7.76
N LEU A 4 14.95 4.66 7.28
CA LEU A 4 14.02 3.57 6.97
C LEU A 4 14.11 3.16 5.49
N ARG A 5 14.17 1.85 5.23
CA ARG A 5 14.02 1.27 3.90
C ARG A 5 12.57 0.79 3.74
N ILE A 6 11.84 1.35 2.78
CA ILE A 6 10.40 1.16 2.65
C ILE A 6 10.08 0.40 1.36
N GLY A 7 9.28 -0.66 1.46
CA GLY A 7 8.62 -1.31 0.34
C GLY A 7 7.17 -0.86 0.22
N ILE A 8 6.68 -0.60 -0.99
CA ILE A 8 5.26 -0.35 -1.27
C ILE A 8 4.77 -1.41 -2.26
N THR A 9 3.79 -2.21 -1.89
CA THR A 9 3.35 -3.31 -2.75
C THR A 9 2.58 -2.81 -3.96
N ILE A 10 2.82 -3.43 -5.10
CA ILE A 10 1.98 -3.34 -6.30
C ILE A 10 1.64 -4.76 -6.78
N GLY A 11 0.65 -4.85 -7.65
CA GLY A 11 0.35 -6.06 -8.41
C GLY A 11 0.35 -5.79 -9.90
N LEU A 12 1.17 -6.55 -10.64
CA LEU A 12 1.17 -6.54 -12.10
C LEU A 12 0.39 -7.74 -12.65
N PHE A 13 -0.38 -7.52 -13.72
CA PHE A 13 -1.12 -8.55 -14.45
C PHE A 13 -0.32 -9.14 -15.61
N HIS A 14 0.56 -8.35 -16.25
CA HIS A 14 1.46 -8.81 -17.31
C HIS A 14 2.73 -7.95 -17.38
N GLU A 15 3.78 -8.46 -18.02
CA GLU A 15 5.12 -7.82 -17.99
C GLU A 15 5.16 -6.43 -18.62
N ALA A 16 4.38 -6.17 -19.67
CA ALA A 16 4.34 -4.87 -20.37
C ALA A 16 3.30 -3.90 -19.77
N GLU A 17 2.80 -4.17 -18.56
CA GLU A 17 1.78 -3.33 -17.95
C GLU A 17 2.35 -1.97 -17.56
N THR A 18 1.57 -0.89 -17.59
CA THR A 18 2.03 0.42 -17.14
C THR A 18 1.50 0.78 -15.75
N LEU A 19 2.29 1.52 -14.97
CA LEU A 19 1.84 2.09 -13.68
C LEU A 19 0.69 3.09 -13.84
N TRP A 20 0.47 3.62 -15.05
CA TRP A 20 -0.51 4.67 -15.32
C TRP A 20 -1.91 4.16 -15.68
N ASN A 21 -2.11 2.85 -15.84
CA ASN A 21 -3.42 2.29 -16.21
C ASN A 21 -4.38 2.09 -15.02
N ASN A 22 -3.89 2.26 -13.79
CA ASN A 22 -4.62 1.91 -12.58
C ASN A 22 -4.30 2.90 -11.45
N GLY A 23 -5.33 3.52 -10.87
CA GLY A 23 -5.19 4.52 -9.80
C GLY A 23 -4.50 4.01 -8.53
N ILE A 24 -4.60 2.71 -8.23
CA ILE A 24 -3.90 2.07 -7.10
C ILE A 24 -2.39 2.10 -7.36
N LYS A 25 -1.95 1.76 -8.58
CA LYS A 25 -0.53 1.84 -8.95
C LYS A 25 -0.02 3.29 -8.94
N GLN A 26 -0.85 4.24 -9.41
CA GLN A 26 -0.52 5.67 -9.34
C GLN A 26 -0.38 6.16 -7.89
N ASN A 27 -1.26 5.73 -6.98
CA ASN A 27 -1.14 6.03 -5.55
C ASN A 27 0.17 5.49 -4.96
N ALA A 28 0.58 4.27 -5.33
CA ALA A 28 1.87 3.73 -4.91
C ALA A 28 3.05 4.58 -5.40
N VAL A 29 3.01 5.05 -6.65
CA VAL A 29 4.04 5.93 -7.22
C VAL A 29 4.09 7.26 -6.48
N PHE A 30 2.95 7.93 -6.26
CA PHE A 30 2.92 9.21 -5.55
C PHE A 30 3.37 9.08 -4.09
N LEU A 31 2.96 8.01 -3.42
CA LEU A 31 3.42 7.72 -2.07
C LEU A 31 4.94 7.46 -2.04
N ALA A 32 5.47 6.73 -3.03
CA ALA A 32 6.90 6.49 -3.13
C ALA A 32 7.68 7.80 -3.29
N GLU A 33 7.23 8.69 -4.17
CA GLU A 33 7.84 10.01 -4.38
C GLU A 33 7.79 10.86 -3.10
N ALA A 34 6.66 10.89 -2.39
CA ALA A 34 6.53 11.62 -1.14
C ALA A 34 7.50 11.10 -0.07
N LEU A 35 7.54 9.78 0.14
CA LEU A 35 8.39 9.16 1.16
C LEU A 35 9.89 9.30 0.84
N LYS A 36 10.29 9.26 -0.44
CA LYS A 36 11.70 9.48 -0.83
C LYS A 36 12.23 10.86 -0.42
N ASN A 37 11.36 11.85 -0.26
CA ASN A 37 11.71 13.20 0.15
C ASN A 37 11.74 13.38 1.67
N CYS A 38 11.39 12.36 2.46
CA CYS A 38 11.44 12.42 3.93
C CYS A 38 12.89 12.24 4.44
N PRO A 39 13.35 13.05 5.42
CA PRO A 39 14.75 13.06 5.87
C PRO A 39 15.19 11.76 6.55
N ASN A 40 14.23 11.00 7.08
CA ASN A 40 14.42 9.75 7.80
C ASN A 40 14.24 8.51 6.90
N VAL A 41 13.95 8.68 5.60
CA VAL A 41 13.83 7.58 4.64
C VAL A 41 15.16 7.42 3.91
N GLU A 42 15.64 6.18 3.86
CA GLU A 42 16.86 5.80 3.13
C GLU A 42 16.54 5.49 1.67
N SER A 43 15.52 4.67 1.47
CA SER A 43 15.11 4.20 0.15
C SER A 43 13.64 3.81 0.14
N VAL A 44 13.04 3.91 -1.06
CA VAL A 44 11.70 3.42 -1.32
C VAL A 44 11.72 2.61 -2.60
N VAL A 45 11.17 1.39 -2.53
CA VAL A 45 11.06 0.46 -3.65
C VAL A 45 9.60 0.03 -3.83
N LEU A 46 9.17 -0.14 -5.08
CA LEU A 46 7.94 -0.82 -5.39
C LEU A 46 8.17 -2.34 -5.31
N VAL A 47 7.25 -3.04 -4.67
CA VAL A 47 7.35 -4.49 -4.42
C VAL A 47 6.24 -5.19 -5.17
N ASN A 48 6.58 -5.86 -6.28
CA ASN A 48 5.61 -6.68 -6.98
C ASN A 48 5.32 -7.96 -6.18
N THR A 49 4.05 -8.16 -5.88
CA THR A 49 3.54 -9.31 -5.12
C THR A 49 2.98 -10.42 -6.03
N THR A 50 2.96 -10.20 -7.35
CA THR A 50 2.51 -11.21 -8.33
C THR A 50 3.69 -11.99 -8.91
N HIS A 51 3.38 -13.06 -9.65
CA HIS A 51 4.37 -13.87 -10.36
C HIS A 51 4.91 -13.21 -11.64
N VAL A 52 4.45 -12.00 -11.99
CA VAL A 52 4.93 -11.28 -13.17
C VAL A 52 6.38 -10.87 -12.97
N ALA A 53 7.23 -11.23 -13.93
CA ALA A 53 8.64 -10.91 -13.89
C ALA A 53 8.88 -9.39 -13.99
N ILE A 54 9.82 -8.90 -13.17
CA ILE A 54 10.34 -7.54 -13.31
C ILE A 54 11.58 -7.59 -14.18
N THR A 55 11.50 -6.98 -15.36
CA THR A 55 12.58 -6.95 -16.36
C THR A 55 13.01 -5.51 -16.63
N LYS A 56 14.12 -5.31 -17.34
CA LYS A 56 14.55 -3.97 -17.78
C LYS A 56 13.63 -3.35 -18.86
N GLN A 57 12.65 -4.11 -19.35
CA GLN A 57 11.73 -3.67 -20.42
C GLN A 57 10.44 -3.06 -19.87
N GLN A 58 10.36 -2.85 -18.55
CA GLN A 58 9.19 -2.21 -17.94
C GLN A 58 8.94 -0.82 -18.57
N PRO A 59 7.67 -0.43 -18.82
CA PRO A 59 7.34 0.83 -19.49
C PRO A 59 7.43 2.05 -18.55
N TRP A 60 8.26 1.96 -17.51
CA TRP A 60 8.59 3.06 -16.60
C TRP A 60 10.07 2.98 -16.22
N ASP A 61 10.59 4.08 -15.70
CA ASP A 61 11.99 4.19 -15.29
C ASP A 61 12.23 3.45 -13.96
N LEU A 62 12.98 2.36 -14.01
CA LEU A 62 13.36 1.54 -12.85
C LEU A 62 14.45 2.19 -11.98
N GLU A 63 15.17 3.19 -12.47
CA GLU A 63 16.08 3.98 -11.63
C GLU A 63 15.26 4.96 -10.79
N ARG A 64 14.25 5.59 -11.41
CA ARG A 64 13.34 6.51 -10.72
C ARG A 64 12.38 5.78 -9.77
N TRP A 65 11.80 4.66 -10.18
CA TRP A 65 10.92 3.83 -9.35
C TRP A 65 11.44 2.40 -9.32
N PRO A 66 12.48 2.13 -8.49
CA PRO A 66 13.02 0.80 -8.33
C PRO A 66 11.91 -0.17 -7.97
N THR A 67 11.78 -1.21 -8.78
CA THR A 67 10.74 -2.22 -8.64
C THR A 67 11.40 -3.58 -8.53
N VAL A 68 10.99 -4.38 -7.55
CA VAL A 68 11.55 -5.71 -7.29
C VAL A 68 10.43 -6.67 -6.90
N THR A 69 10.69 -7.97 -6.95
CA THR A 69 9.77 -8.97 -6.38
C THR A 69 9.78 -8.91 -4.86
N PHE A 70 8.74 -9.45 -4.22
CA PHE A 70 8.73 -9.62 -2.76
C PHE A 70 9.98 -10.34 -2.25
N ASP A 71 10.36 -11.46 -2.89
CA ASP A 71 11.56 -12.20 -2.51
C ASP A 71 12.86 -11.39 -2.62
N GLY A 72 12.95 -10.47 -3.58
CA GLY A 72 14.09 -9.55 -3.70
C GLY A 72 14.10 -8.44 -2.65
N ALA A 73 12.94 -8.07 -2.10
CA ALA A 73 12.79 -6.98 -1.13
C ALA A 73 12.77 -7.43 0.33
N LYS A 74 12.24 -8.62 0.64
CA LYS A 74 11.91 -9.07 2.01
C LYS A 74 13.09 -8.94 2.97
N ASP A 75 14.30 -9.10 2.46
CA ASP A 75 15.53 -9.04 3.24
C ASP A 75 16.05 -7.62 3.51
N ASN A 76 15.54 -6.62 2.80
CA ASN A 76 16.10 -5.28 2.77
C ASN A 76 15.10 -4.17 3.07
N ILE A 77 13.90 -4.52 3.54
CA ILE A 77 12.88 -3.57 3.98
C ILE A 77 12.76 -3.58 5.51
N ASP A 78 12.56 -2.39 6.06
CA ASP A 78 12.24 -2.15 7.48
C ASP A 78 10.74 -1.88 7.67
N VAL A 79 10.07 -1.37 6.62
CA VAL A 79 8.62 -1.14 6.57
C VAL A 79 8.09 -1.65 5.23
N LEU A 80 7.04 -2.47 5.23
CA LEU A 80 6.25 -2.82 4.06
C LEU A 80 4.88 -2.16 4.16
N ILE A 81 4.48 -1.41 3.13
CA ILE A 81 3.17 -0.80 3.00
C ILE A 81 2.40 -1.60 1.95
N GLU A 82 1.35 -2.30 2.38
CA GLU A 82 0.44 -3.00 1.48
C GLU A 82 -0.57 -2.03 0.89
N LEU A 83 -0.48 -1.81 -0.42
CA LEU A 83 -1.27 -0.83 -1.17
C LEU A 83 -1.91 -1.45 -2.41
N GLY A 84 -1.10 -1.99 -3.33
CA GLY A 84 -1.58 -2.60 -4.58
C GLY A 84 -1.54 -4.13 -4.60
N GLY A 85 -1.22 -4.77 -3.49
CA GLY A 85 -1.16 -6.22 -3.34
C GLY A 85 -0.94 -6.61 -1.89
N GLN A 86 -1.35 -7.82 -1.53
CA GLN A 86 -1.24 -8.34 -0.18
C GLN A 86 -0.25 -9.50 -0.15
N ILE A 87 0.61 -9.56 0.87
CA ILE A 87 1.48 -10.70 1.12
C ILE A 87 0.76 -11.76 1.94
N ASP A 88 1.16 -13.03 1.80
CA ASP A 88 0.56 -14.12 2.56
C ASP A 88 1.02 -14.15 4.03
N SER A 89 0.44 -15.09 4.79
CA SER A 89 0.76 -15.30 6.21
C SER A 89 2.23 -15.69 6.47
N ASN A 90 2.86 -16.44 5.57
CA ASN A 90 4.26 -16.88 5.73
C ASN A 90 5.21 -15.70 5.51
N ALA A 91 4.98 -14.91 4.47
CA ALA A 91 5.67 -13.66 4.20
C ALA A 91 5.51 -12.67 5.36
N THR A 92 4.29 -12.60 5.92
CA THR A 92 4.01 -11.76 7.10
C THR A 92 4.83 -12.20 8.30
N GLU A 93 4.78 -13.50 8.65
CA GLU A 93 5.56 -14.06 9.76
C GLU A 93 7.06 -13.76 9.59
N TYR A 94 7.57 -13.98 8.39
CA TYR A 94 8.97 -13.73 8.06
C TYR A 94 9.39 -12.26 8.33
N LEU A 95 8.59 -11.30 7.86
CA LEU A 95 8.86 -9.88 8.12
C LEU A 95 8.80 -9.54 9.61
N LYS A 96 7.85 -10.13 10.35
CA LYS A 96 7.71 -9.92 11.79
C LYS A 96 8.88 -10.48 12.58
N GLN A 97 9.39 -11.65 12.22
CA GLN A 97 10.57 -12.25 12.86
C GLN A 97 11.81 -11.37 12.68
N ARG A 98 11.92 -10.64 11.56
CA ARG A 98 12.98 -9.66 11.32
C ARG A 98 12.76 -8.32 12.03
N GLY A 99 11.60 -8.11 12.65
CA GLY A 99 11.22 -6.83 13.24
C GLY A 99 10.85 -5.75 12.22
N ALA A 100 10.54 -6.12 10.98
CA ALA A 100 10.00 -5.20 9.99
C ALA A 100 8.54 -4.86 10.32
N ARG A 101 8.13 -3.62 10.03
CA ARG A 101 6.77 -3.16 10.24
C ARG A 101 5.91 -3.37 9.00
N LEU A 102 4.64 -3.68 9.20
CA LEU A 102 3.65 -3.90 8.16
C LEU A 102 2.51 -2.90 8.32
N VAL A 103 2.23 -2.14 7.26
CA VAL A 103 1.18 -1.12 7.24
C VAL A 103 0.16 -1.50 6.17
N SER A 104 -1.12 -1.52 6.54
CA SER A 104 -2.22 -1.62 5.56
C SER A 104 -2.59 -0.23 5.05
N TYR A 105 -2.46 0.01 3.76
CA TYR A 105 -2.90 1.24 3.12
C TYR A 105 -4.31 1.04 2.55
N CYS A 106 -5.31 1.53 3.27
CA CYS A 106 -6.71 1.47 2.86
C CYS A 106 -7.07 2.78 2.17
N CYS A 107 -7.22 2.76 0.85
CA CYS A 107 -7.62 3.92 0.08
C CYS A 107 -8.89 3.65 -0.72
N GLY A 108 -9.95 4.37 -0.37
CA GLY A 108 -11.18 4.44 -1.14
C GLY A 108 -12.25 3.42 -0.77
N PHE A 109 -12.81 2.80 -1.81
CA PHE A 109 -14.14 2.20 -1.84
C PHE A 109 -14.31 0.94 -0.99
N GLU A 110 -13.25 0.37 -0.41
CA GLU A 110 -13.31 -0.90 0.34
C GLU A 110 -14.35 -0.85 1.47
N TYR A 111 -14.43 0.27 2.18
CA TYR A 111 -15.47 0.49 3.19
C TYR A 111 -16.87 0.55 2.58
N VAL A 112 -17.05 1.28 1.47
CA VAL A 112 -18.34 1.38 0.76
C VAL A 112 -18.75 0.04 0.18
N HIS A 113 -17.82 -0.72 -0.41
CA HIS A 113 -18.06 -2.06 -0.96
C HIS A 113 -18.39 -3.06 0.14
N ALA A 114 -17.68 -3.00 1.26
CA ALA A 114 -17.98 -3.84 2.42
C ALA A 114 -19.40 -3.53 2.93
N MET A 115 -19.73 -2.24 3.10
CA MET A 115 -21.07 -1.82 3.49
C MET A 115 -22.13 -2.24 2.47
N GLU A 116 -21.93 -1.99 1.18
CA GLU A 116 -22.87 -2.39 0.12
C GLU A 116 -23.04 -3.90 0.07
N SER A 117 -21.97 -4.67 0.25
CA SER A 117 -22.04 -6.13 0.25
C SER A 117 -22.88 -6.64 1.42
N ILE A 118 -22.70 -6.06 2.61
CA ILE A 118 -23.52 -6.37 3.79
C ILE A 118 -24.98 -5.94 3.55
N LEU A 119 -25.20 -4.70 3.11
CA LEU A 119 -26.53 -4.11 2.91
C LEU A 119 -27.35 -4.83 1.83
N PHE A 120 -26.69 -5.30 0.77
CA PHE A 120 -27.33 -5.99 -0.35
C PHE A 120 -27.13 -7.51 -0.32
N ASN A 121 -26.63 -8.06 0.79
CA ASN A 121 -26.35 -9.49 0.97
C ASN A 121 -25.57 -10.11 -0.21
N LYS A 122 -24.59 -9.37 -0.73
CA LYS A 122 -23.67 -9.85 -1.76
C LYS A 122 -22.45 -10.51 -1.09
N PRO A 123 -21.82 -11.50 -1.74
CA PRO A 123 -20.54 -12.03 -1.28
C PRO A 123 -19.55 -10.89 -1.10
N SER A 124 -19.18 -10.62 0.15
CA SER A 124 -18.24 -9.56 0.50
C SER A 124 -16.86 -10.20 0.53
N PHE A 125 -15.96 -9.79 -0.37
CA PHE A 125 -14.59 -10.32 -0.50
C PHE A 125 -14.56 -11.86 -0.54
N GLY A 126 -14.56 -12.45 -1.74
CA GLY A 126 -14.78 -13.90 -1.98
C GLY A 126 -14.01 -14.89 -1.08
N ASP A 127 -14.33 -16.17 -1.17
CA ASP A 127 -14.02 -17.26 -0.21
C ASP A 127 -12.55 -17.40 0.31
N ASN A 128 -11.60 -16.69 -0.29
CA ASN A 128 -10.18 -16.64 0.11
C ASN A 128 -9.76 -15.28 0.71
N LEU A 129 -10.66 -14.53 1.37
CA LEU A 129 -10.28 -13.29 2.04
C LEU A 129 -9.23 -13.59 3.13
N PHE A 130 -7.99 -13.20 2.86
CA PHE A 130 -6.94 -13.19 3.86
C PHE A 130 -7.01 -11.85 4.62
N VAL A 131 -7.56 -11.89 5.83
CA VAL A 131 -7.48 -10.74 6.75
C VAL A 131 -6.21 -10.87 7.57
N ASN A 132 -5.19 -10.10 7.21
CA ASN A 132 -3.95 -10.09 7.97
C ASN A 132 -4.15 -9.34 9.30
N GLN A 133 -4.18 -10.08 10.41
CA GLN A 133 -4.38 -9.49 11.74
C GLN A 133 -3.11 -8.90 12.34
N ARG A 134 -1.97 -8.99 11.64
CA ARG A 134 -0.66 -8.60 12.16
C ARG A 134 -0.16 -7.27 11.61
N TYR A 135 -1.02 -6.39 11.12
CA TYR A 135 -0.60 -5.02 10.81
C TYR A 135 -0.14 -4.28 12.07
N ASP A 136 0.92 -3.48 11.95
CA ASP A 136 1.34 -2.56 13.02
C ASP A 136 0.60 -1.22 12.94
N ASP A 137 0.11 -0.86 11.75
CA ASP A 137 -0.64 0.37 11.51
C ASP A 137 -1.59 0.20 10.32
N ILE A 138 -2.67 0.98 10.33
CA ILE A 138 -3.66 1.02 9.24
C ILE A 138 -3.82 2.48 8.83
N TRP A 139 -3.45 2.77 7.59
CA TRP A 139 -3.58 4.10 7.01
C TRP A 139 -4.85 4.18 6.19
N MET A 140 -5.86 4.87 6.72
CA MET A 140 -7.09 5.15 5.98
C MET A 140 -7.00 6.50 5.28
N ILE A 141 -7.12 6.50 3.96
CA ILE A 141 -7.19 7.73 3.15
C ILE A 141 -8.54 7.82 2.48
N LEU A 142 -9.30 8.84 2.88
CA LEU A 142 -10.61 9.13 2.32
C LEU A 142 -10.45 9.76 0.94
N SER A 143 -11.16 9.21 -0.05
CA SER A 143 -11.28 9.87 -1.34
C SER A 143 -12.10 11.16 -1.19
N GLY A 144 -11.66 12.25 -1.82
CA GLY A 144 -12.19 13.61 -1.61
C GLY A 144 -13.69 13.78 -1.89
N SER A 145 -14.33 12.85 -2.60
CA SER A 145 -15.78 12.83 -2.81
C SER A 145 -16.58 12.63 -1.52
N VAL A 146 -16.07 11.86 -0.56
CA VAL A 146 -16.70 11.67 0.76
C VAL A 146 -16.57 12.95 1.62
N LEU A 147 -15.46 13.67 1.50
CA LEU A 147 -15.26 14.94 2.19
C LEU A 147 -16.09 16.08 1.59
N ALA A 148 -16.33 16.06 0.27
CA ALA A 148 -17.19 17.04 -0.39
C ALA A 148 -18.66 16.95 0.05
N GLY A 149 -19.16 15.74 0.34
CA GLY A 149 -20.51 15.53 0.88
C GLY A 149 -20.66 15.94 2.35
N VAL A 150 -19.59 15.84 3.15
CA VAL A 150 -19.58 16.23 4.58
C VAL A 150 -19.36 17.74 4.75
N SER A 151 -18.70 18.42 3.81
CA SER A 151 -18.46 19.86 3.85
C SER A 151 -19.74 20.71 3.69
N ALA A 152 -20.84 20.13 3.20
CA ALA A 152 -22.13 20.82 3.10
C ALA A 152 -22.94 20.82 4.41
N GLY A 153 -22.50 20.14 5.47
CA GLY A 153 -23.26 19.99 6.71
C GLY A 153 -22.39 19.97 7.95
N SER A 154 -22.19 21.15 8.54
CA SER A 154 -21.90 21.34 9.97
C SER A 154 -20.53 20.90 10.51
N GLN A 155 -19.75 21.94 10.84
CA GLN A 155 -18.83 22.08 11.99
C GLN A 155 -17.73 21.02 12.26
N ARG A 156 -16.49 21.50 12.08
CA ARG A 156 -15.28 21.30 12.91
C ARG A 156 -15.28 20.07 13.84
N HIS A 157 -14.61 19.00 13.40
CA HIS A 157 -13.74 18.22 14.29
C HIS A 157 -12.47 17.83 13.55
N VAL A 158 -11.39 18.56 13.84
CA VAL A 158 -10.02 18.12 13.55
C VAL A 158 -9.72 17.02 14.56
N VAL A 159 -9.66 15.76 14.10
CA VAL A 159 -9.08 14.69 14.90
C VAL A 159 -7.57 14.87 14.86
N HIS A 160 -7.04 15.46 15.94
CA HIS A 160 -5.61 15.45 16.25
C HIS A 160 -5.18 14.03 16.63
N GLY A 161 -4.01 13.60 16.14
CA GLY A 161 -3.16 12.69 16.90
C GLY A 161 -2.78 11.37 16.23
N SER A 162 -2.02 11.42 15.14
CA SER A 162 -0.92 10.47 14.94
C SER A 162 0.35 11.27 14.81
N ARG A 163 1.22 11.17 15.82
CA ARG A 163 2.59 11.69 15.73
C ARG A 163 3.26 10.95 14.57
N LEU A 164 3.37 11.62 13.44
CA LEU A 164 4.30 11.25 12.38
C LEU A 164 5.70 11.41 12.98
N LEU A 165 6.25 10.32 13.51
CA LEU A 165 7.69 10.19 13.69
C LEU A 165 8.22 9.56 12.41
N LEU A 166 8.14 10.33 11.32
CA LEU A 166 9.07 10.22 10.22
C LEU A 166 10.04 11.40 10.33
#